data_AF-A0A968MQY8-F1
#
_entry.id   AF-A0A968MQY8-F1
#
_cell.length_a   1.000
_cell.length_b   1.000
_cell.length_c   1.000
_cell.angle_alpha   90.00
_cell.angle_beta   90.00
_cell.angle_gamma   90.00
#
_symmetry.space_group_name_H-M   'P 1'
#
loop_
_entity.id
_entity.type
_entity.pdbx_description
1 polymer ?
#
loop_
_entity_poly.entity_id
_entity_poly.type
_entity_poly.pdbx_seq_one_letter_code
_entity_poly.pdbx_strand_id
1 'polypeptide(L)'
;MGKLGINTAGVVFANTQNRHGAPGICTYSGIALWRLFRATGQVRYMQLLKEIAYTMPQYLSHPIRPIEKLKIGWMSERVSTTDWLEGIGEIMYGSTWAETSLMLSYIELPGIYIQPDKAFICTIDNVEAQIIKEDRGKLTVKITNTTSVEAKVKIFHETSQEAQKPLGENALWSISPLILKPGESRVMTFKKST
;
A
#
# COMPACT_ATOMS: atom_id res chain seq x y z
N MET A 1 -9.73 8.92 -15.55
CA MET A 1 -9.85 8.13 -14.29
C MET A 1 -11.27 7.75 -13.93
N GLY A 2 -12.24 8.69 -13.90
CA GLY A 2 -13.64 8.36 -13.61
C GLY A 2 -14.21 7.27 -14.54
N LYS A 3 -13.92 7.36 -15.84
CA LYS A 3 -14.29 6.34 -16.85
C LYS A 3 -13.63 4.97 -16.62
N LEU A 4 -12.49 4.93 -15.93
CA LEU A 4 -11.75 3.69 -15.61
C LEU A 4 -12.16 3.09 -14.26
N GLY A 5 -13.12 3.71 -13.55
CA GLY A 5 -13.57 3.26 -12.23
C GLY A 5 -12.46 3.25 -11.17
N ILE A 6 -11.49 4.17 -11.28
CA ILE A 6 -10.35 4.25 -10.35
C ILE A 6 -10.76 5.01 -9.09
N ASN A 7 -10.37 4.47 -7.93
CA ASN A 7 -10.60 5.13 -6.65
C ASN A 7 -9.60 6.28 -6.44
N THR A 8 -10.09 7.38 -5.88
CA THR A 8 -9.29 8.57 -5.54
C THR A 8 -9.09 8.72 -4.03
N ALA A 9 -9.76 7.93 -3.19
CA ALA A 9 -9.47 7.88 -1.76
C ALA A 9 -8.02 7.45 -1.53
N GLY A 10 -7.25 8.23 -0.77
CA GLY A 10 -5.81 8.04 -0.57
C GLY A 10 -4.93 8.91 -1.46
N VAL A 11 -5.48 9.65 -2.43
CA VAL A 11 -4.70 10.72 -3.09
C VAL A 11 -4.37 11.82 -2.08
N VAL A 12 -3.19 12.41 -2.20
CA VAL A 12 -2.67 13.38 -1.24
C VAL A 12 -2.61 14.77 -1.85
N PHE A 13 -2.87 15.79 -1.03
CA PHE A 13 -2.64 17.17 -1.41
C PHE A 13 -1.31 17.63 -0.82
N ALA A 14 -0.45 18.21 -1.64
CA ALA A 14 0.84 18.73 -1.18
C ALA A 14 0.67 19.89 -0.18
N ASN A 15 -0.36 20.71 -0.37
CA ASN A 15 -0.76 21.80 0.51
C ASN A 15 -2.20 22.23 0.20
N THR A 16 -2.72 23.22 0.95
CA THR A 16 -4.09 23.74 0.82
C THR A 16 -4.34 24.58 -0.43
N GLN A 17 -3.31 25.00 -1.16
CA GLN A 17 -3.42 25.77 -2.40
C GLN A 17 -3.45 24.88 -3.65
N ASN A 18 -3.00 23.62 -3.54
CA ASN A 18 -3.06 22.67 -4.65
C ASN A 18 -4.51 22.42 -5.07
N ARG A 19 -4.76 22.50 -6.39
CA ARG A 19 -6.10 22.26 -6.98
C ARG A 19 -6.29 20.85 -7.53
N HIS A 20 -5.27 20.01 -7.39
CA HIS A 20 -5.27 18.60 -7.74
C HIS A 20 -4.69 17.79 -6.58
N GLY A 21 -5.11 16.53 -6.48
CA GLY A 21 -4.42 15.54 -5.66
C GLY A 21 -3.23 14.96 -6.40
N ALA A 22 -2.38 14.25 -5.67
CA ALA A 22 -1.29 13.45 -6.21
C ALA A 22 -1.47 11.98 -5.80
N PRO A 23 -1.05 11.03 -6.63
CA PRO A 23 -1.33 9.62 -6.38
C PRO A 23 -0.58 9.08 -5.14
N GLY A 24 0.50 9.72 -4.71
CA GLY A 24 1.34 9.32 -3.58
C GLY A 24 2.10 10.50 -2.96
N ILE A 25 2.97 10.25 -1.98
CA ILE A 25 3.76 11.31 -1.33
C ILE A 25 4.97 11.63 -2.20
N CYS A 26 5.24 12.92 -2.42
CA CYS A 26 6.30 13.38 -3.33
C CYS A 26 7.64 12.67 -3.07
N THR A 27 8.08 11.85 -4.03
CA THR A 27 9.32 11.06 -3.98
C THR A 27 9.51 10.27 -2.67
N TYR A 28 8.43 9.81 -2.04
CA TYR A 28 8.49 9.17 -0.73
C TYR A 28 7.53 7.98 -0.62
N SER A 29 7.91 6.96 0.14
CA SER A 29 7.12 5.75 0.36
C SER A 29 5.96 5.94 1.35
N GLY A 30 6.07 6.92 2.25
CA GLY A 30 5.19 7.02 3.41
C GLY A 30 5.63 6.16 4.60
N ILE A 31 6.82 5.57 4.60
CA ILE A 31 7.35 4.76 5.73
C ILE A 31 7.28 5.48 7.09
N ALA A 32 7.35 6.82 7.12
CA ALA A 32 7.14 7.60 8.34
C ALA A 32 5.79 7.31 9.02
N LEU A 33 4.71 7.08 8.26
CA LEU A 33 3.40 6.74 8.83
C LEU A 33 3.43 5.36 9.50
N TRP A 34 4.15 4.39 8.91
CA TRP A 34 4.36 3.09 9.54
C TRP A 34 5.19 3.22 10.82
N ARG A 35 6.27 4.02 10.78
CA ARG A 35 7.10 4.32 11.97
C ARG A 35 6.27 5.00 13.07
N LEU A 36 5.40 5.94 12.73
CA LEU A 36 4.49 6.61 13.67
C LEU A 36 3.47 5.63 14.27
N PHE A 37 2.90 4.73 13.45
CA PHE A 37 2.05 3.66 13.95
C PHE A 37 2.82 2.78 14.97
N ARG A 38 4.02 2.32 14.63
CA ARG A 38 4.85 1.48 15.52
C ARG A 38 5.17 2.20 16.83
N ALA A 39 5.52 3.48 16.77
CA ALA A 39 5.88 4.27 17.95
C ALA A 39 4.69 4.65 18.84
N THR A 40 3.49 4.80 18.28
CA THR A 40 2.34 5.36 19.04
C THR A 40 1.17 4.40 19.22
N GLY A 41 1.11 3.30 18.45
CA GLY A 41 -0.03 2.39 18.39
C GLY A 41 -1.29 2.99 17.77
N GLN A 42 -1.25 4.21 17.22
CA GLN A 42 -2.43 4.88 16.68
C GLN A 42 -2.75 4.38 15.28
N VAL A 43 -3.80 3.56 15.17
CA VAL A 43 -4.22 2.87 13.93
C VAL A 43 -4.44 3.80 12.75
N ARG A 44 -4.85 5.07 12.98
CA ARG A 44 -5.05 6.05 11.91
C ARG A 44 -3.83 6.26 11.02
N TYR A 45 -2.61 6.14 11.55
CA TYR A 45 -1.40 6.29 10.74
C TYR A 45 -1.22 5.13 9.76
N MET A 46 -1.53 3.92 10.21
CA MET A 46 -1.47 2.73 9.36
C MET A 46 -2.62 2.72 8.34
N GLN A 47 -3.80 3.18 8.73
CA GLN A 47 -4.94 3.33 7.83
C GLN A 47 -4.65 4.36 6.72
N LEU A 48 -4.09 5.52 7.08
CA LEU A 48 -3.68 6.54 6.11
C LEU A 48 -2.61 6.01 5.15
N LEU A 49 -1.59 5.32 5.68
CA LEU A 49 -0.55 4.69 4.86
C LEU A 49 -1.15 3.70 3.86
N LYS A 50 -2.04 2.82 4.34
CA LYS A 50 -2.73 1.83 3.52
C LYS A 50 -3.51 2.50 2.39
N GLU A 51 -4.29 3.53 2.69
CA GLU A 51 -5.11 4.22 1.69
C GLU A 51 -4.25 4.85 0.59
N ILE A 52 -3.14 5.50 0.96
CA ILE A 52 -2.19 6.08 -0.01
C ILE A 52 -1.54 4.98 -0.86
N ALA A 53 -0.97 3.96 -0.22
CA ALA A 53 -0.24 2.87 -0.87
C ALA A 53 -1.10 2.00 -1.78
N TYR A 54 -2.32 1.68 -1.36
CA TYR A 54 -3.28 0.89 -2.14
C TYR A 54 -3.74 1.62 -3.41
N THR A 55 -3.82 2.94 -3.35
CA THR A 55 -4.34 3.77 -4.45
C THR A 55 -3.28 4.11 -5.49
N MET A 56 -2.02 4.32 -5.09
CA MET A 56 -0.89 4.62 -5.98
C MET A 56 -0.82 3.78 -7.28
N PRO A 57 -0.78 2.44 -7.23
CA PRO A 57 -0.56 1.62 -8.43
C PRO A 57 -1.70 1.73 -9.46
N GLN A 58 -2.88 2.23 -9.08
CA GLN A 58 -3.98 2.44 -10.02
C GLN A 58 -3.68 3.55 -11.05
N TYR A 59 -2.74 4.45 -10.75
CA TYR A 59 -2.35 5.56 -11.63
C TYR A 59 -1.16 5.23 -12.55
N LEU A 60 -0.58 4.03 -12.40
CA LEU A 60 0.47 3.53 -13.30
C LEU A 60 -0.17 2.97 -14.57
N SER A 61 0.25 3.46 -15.74
CA SER A 61 -0.14 2.85 -17.01
C SER A 61 0.57 1.49 -17.15
N HIS A 62 -0.18 0.40 -16.97
CA HIS A 62 0.35 -0.97 -16.94
C HIS A 62 -0.14 -1.76 -18.17
N PRO A 63 0.61 -2.76 -18.71
CA PRO A 63 0.16 -3.50 -19.90
C PRO A 63 -1.23 -4.13 -19.79
N ILE A 64 -1.62 -4.57 -18.59
CA ILE A 64 -2.93 -5.19 -18.31
C ILE A 64 -4.03 -4.15 -18.11
N ARG A 65 -3.66 -2.93 -17.68
CA ARG A 65 -4.58 -1.83 -17.43
C ARG A 65 -3.94 -0.53 -17.96
N PRO A 66 -3.88 -0.34 -19.28
CA PRO A 66 -3.29 0.84 -19.85
C PRO A 66 -4.16 2.05 -19.54
N ILE A 67 -3.51 3.20 -19.31
CA ILE A 67 -4.20 4.49 -19.20
C ILE A 67 -4.04 5.19 -20.54
N GLU A 68 -5.17 5.59 -21.13
CA GLU A 68 -5.20 6.26 -22.44
C GLU A 68 -4.25 7.47 -22.47
N LYS A 69 -3.49 7.62 -23.56
CA LYS A 69 -2.48 8.69 -23.79
C LYS A 69 -1.23 8.64 -22.89
N LEU A 70 -1.17 7.76 -21.89
CA LEU A 70 0.06 7.48 -21.15
C LEU A 70 0.81 6.31 -21.77
N LYS A 71 2.14 6.45 -21.91
CA LYS A 71 3.00 5.30 -22.24
C LYS A 71 2.99 4.31 -21.08
N ILE A 72 3.20 3.04 -21.39
CA ILE A 72 3.38 2.02 -20.35
C ILE A 72 4.55 2.40 -19.43
N GLY A 73 4.34 2.28 -18.13
CA GLY A 73 5.27 2.67 -17.08
C GLY A 73 5.16 4.14 -16.64
N TRP A 74 4.37 4.97 -17.32
CA TRP A 74 4.14 6.35 -16.91
C TRP A 74 3.06 6.46 -15.84
N MET A 75 3.26 7.41 -14.93
CA MET A 75 2.39 7.75 -13.81
C MET A 75 2.36 9.27 -13.62
N SER A 76 1.16 9.82 -13.67
CA SER A 76 0.95 11.27 -13.53
C SER A 76 0.94 11.69 -12.06
N GLU A 77 1.55 12.83 -11.76
CA GLU A 77 1.46 13.45 -10.44
C GLU A 77 0.11 14.12 -10.20
N ARG A 78 -0.68 14.40 -11.26
CA ARG A 78 -1.90 15.21 -11.16
C ARG A 78 -3.13 14.35 -11.30
N VAL A 79 -3.81 14.16 -10.18
CA VAL A 79 -5.13 13.54 -10.09
C VAL A 79 -6.17 14.63 -9.89
N SER A 80 -6.92 14.92 -10.94
CA SER A 80 -7.90 16.01 -10.92
C SER A 80 -9.21 15.52 -10.33
N THR A 81 -9.47 15.93 -9.09
CA THR A 81 -10.72 15.68 -8.36
C THR A 81 -11.67 16.88 -8.38
N THR A 82 -11.24 17.97 -9.04
CA THR A 82 -11.97 19.24 -9.18
C THR A 82 -12.17 19.57 -10.67
N ASP A 83 -12.92 20.63 -10.96
CA ASP A 83 -13.12 21.18 -12.29
C ASP A 83 -11.94 22.04 -12.81
N TRP A 84 -10.80 22.00 -12.11
CA TRP A 84 -9.58 22.67 -12.54
C TRP A 84 -8.97 22.04 -13.81
N LEU A 85 -8.01 22.74 -14.44
CA LEU A 85 -7.24 22.44 -15.66
C LEU A 85 -7.63 21.20 -16.49
N GLU A 86 -7.37 19.97 -16.02
CA GLU A 86 -7.66 18.73 -16.77
C GLU A 86 -9.14 18.30 -16.72
N GLY A 87 -9.90 18.73 -15.71
CA GLY A 87 -11.29 18.39 -15.47
C GLY A 87 -11.50 17.26 -14.46
N ILE A 88 -12.74 17.13 -13.97
CA ILE A 88 -13.10 16.15 -12.94
C ILE A 88 -12.87 14.73 -13.46
N GLY A 89 -12.07 13.97 -12.72
CA GLY A 89 -11.78 12.58 -13.02
C GLY A 89 -10.77 12.39 -14.15
N GLU A 90 -10.05 13.43 -14.55
CA GLU A 90 -8.93 13.37 -15.50
C GLU A 90 -7.56 13.44 -14.80
N ILE A 91 -6.50 13.28 -15.58
CA ILE A 91 -5.11 13.40 -15.14
C ILE A 91 -4.30 14.19 -16.17
N MET A 92 -3.16 14.73 -15.76
CA MET A 92 -2.15 15.17 -16.73
C MET A 92 -1.52 13.96 -17.43
N TYR A 93 -1.33 14.02 -18.75
CA TYR A 93 -0.62 12.97 -19.48
C TYR A 93 0.89 13.23 -19.47
N GLY A 94 1.62 12.56 -18.59
CA GLY A 94 3.07 12.64 -18.48
C GLY A 94 3.64 11.69 -17.43
N SER A 95 4.95 11.49 -17.48
CA SER A 95 5.73 10.81 -16.43
C SER A 95 6.27 11.83 -15.45
N THR A 96 6.31 11.45 -14.17
CA THR A 96 6.59 12.36 -13.04
C THR A 96 7.22 11.62 -11.87
N TRP A 97 7.58 12.34 -10.80
CA TRP A 97 8.08 11.74 -9.56
C TRP A 97 7.17 10.64 -8.95
N ALA A 98 5.90 10.56 -9.37
CA ALA A 98 4.95 9.56 -8.90
C ALA A 98 5.44 8.13 -9.13
N GLU A 99 6.18 7.87 -10.22
CA GLU A 99 6.81 6.57 -10.47
C GLU A 99 7.80 6.21 -9.35
N THR A 100 8.63 7.17 -8.93
CA THR A 100 9.61 6.99 -7.85
C THR A 100 8.91 6.74 -6.51
N SER A 101 7.83 7.47 -6.21
CA SER A 101 7.04 7.23 -5.00
C SER A 101 6.45 5.81 -4.96
N LEU A 102 5.92 5.31 -6.08
CA LEU A 102 5.41 3.94 -6.19
C LEU A 102 6.54 2.91 -5.98
N MET A 103 7.69 3.08 -6.64
CA MET A 103 8.83 2.17 -6.48
C MET A 103 9.34 2.13 -5.02
N LEU A 104 9.48 3.29 -4.39
CA LEU A 104 9.88 3.37 -2.97
C LEU A 104 8.87 2.69 -2.07
N SER A 105 7.57 2.91 -2.31
CA SER A 105 6.50 2.27 -1.54
C SER A 105 6.55 0.74 -1.67
N TYR A 106 6.77 0.23 -2.88
CA TYR A 106 6.94 -1.21 -3.10
C TYR A 106 8.16 -1.78 -2.38
N ILE A 107 9.26 -1.05 -2.30
CA ILE A 107 10.51 -1.52 -1.66
C ILE A 107 10.44 -1.43 -0.13
N GLU A 108 9.95 -0.31 0.40
CA GLU A 108 10.06 0.04 1.82
C GLU A 108 8.85 -0.36 2.67
N LEU A 109 7.67 -0.55 2.06
CA LEU A 109 6.47 -0.96 2.77
C LEU A 109 6.21 -2.47 2.66
N PRO A 110 5.72 -3.12 3.72
CA PRO A 110 5.26 -4.49 3.62
C PRO A 110 3.93 -4.52 2.87
N GLY A 111 3.67 -5.59 2.12
CA GLY A 111 2.36 -5.79 1.53
C GLY A 111 1.32 -6.19 2.58
N ILE A 112 1.73 -6.91 3.62
CA ILE A 112 0.91 -7.20 4.80
C ILE A 112 1.76 -6.98 6.05
N TYR A 113 1.22 -6.22 6.99
CA TYR A 113 1.78 -6.03 8.32
C TYR A 113 0.91 -6.70 9.39
N ILE A 114 1.53 -7.43 10.33
CA ILE A 114 0.83 -8.21 11.35
C ILE A 114 1.47 -7.98 12.73
N GLN A 115 0.65 -7.69 13.75
CA GLN A 115 1.05 -7.80 15.17
C GLN A 115 0.25 -8.90 15.85
N PRO A 116 0.79 -10.14 15.93
CA PRO A 116 0.05 -11.30 16.40
C PRO A 116 -0.49 -11.15 17.83
N ASP A 117 0.32 -10.58 18.73
CA ASP A 117 0.00 -10.35 20.14
C ASP A 117 -1.15 -9.35 20.35
N LYS A 118 -1.39 -8.47 19.37
CA LYS A 118 -2.51 -7.52 19.35
C LYS A 118 -3.69 -7.96 18.47
N ALA A 119 -3.60 -9.14 17.85
CA ALA A 119 -4.54 -9.57 16.81
C ALA A 119 -4.77 -8.49 15.73
N PHE A 120 -3.72 -7.74 15.38
CA PHE A 120 -3.79 -6.66 14.40
C PHE A 120 -3.22 -7.10 13.05
N ILE A 121 -3.94 -6.79 11.98
CA ILE A 121 -3.51 -6.98 10.61
C ILE A 121 -3.82 -5.74 9.78
N CYS A 122 -2.87 -5.33 8.95
CA CYS A 122 -3.07 -4.31 7.94
C CYS A 122 -2.54 -4.78 6.60
N THR A 123 -3.46 -5.00 5.65
CA THR A 123 -3.14 -5.33 4.26
C THR A 123 -2.98 -4.03 3.47
N ILE A 124 -1.76 -3.74 3.05
CA ILE A 124 -1.39 -2.53 2.30
C ILE A 124 -1.47 -2.81 0.79
N ASP A 125 -1.03 -3.99 0.35
CA ASP A 125 -1.04 -4.42 -1.04
C ASP A 125 -2.44 -4.85 -1.51
N ASN A 126 -2.60 -5.13 -2.80
CA ASN A 126 -3.87 -5.53 -3.42
C ASN A 126 -4.20 -7.03 -3.23
N VAL A 127 -4.02 -7.54 -2.01
CA VAL A 127 -4.48 -8.88 -1.59
C VAL A 127 -5.47 -8.77 -0.44
N GLU A 128 -6.17 -9.86 -0.14
CA GLU A 128 -7.01 -9.94 1.06
C GLU A 128 -6.29 -10.74 2.13
N ALA A 129 -6.40 -10.29 3.38
CA ALA A 129 -5.90 -11.05 4.52
C ALA A 129 -6.90 -10.99 5.67
N GLN A 130 -7.22 -12.15 6.23
CA GLN A 130 -8.25 -12.32 7.24
C GLN A 130 -7.72 -13.17 8.38
N ILE A 131 -7.93 -12.72 9.62
CA ILE A 131 -7.71 -13.56 10.81
C ILE A 131 -8.82 -14.61 10.83
N ILE A 132 -8.44 -15.89 10.74
CA ILE A 132 -9.38 -17.02 10.74
C ILE A 132 -9.39 -17.76 12.08
N LYS A 133 -8.33 -17.60 12.89
CA LYS A 133 -8.24 -18.20 14.21
C LYS A 133 -7.27 -17.43 15.10
N GLU A 134 -7.65 -17.29 16.36
CA GLU A 134 -6.81 -16.73 17.40
C GLU A 134 -6.74 -17.71 18.58
N ASP A 135 -5.53 -18.18 18.89
CA ASP A 135 -5.25 -19.05 20.02
C ASP A 135 -4.36 -18.30 21.04
N ARG A 136 -4.20 -18.86 22.25
CA ARG A 136 -3.39 -18.24 23.33
C ARG A 136 -1.96 -17.85 22.92
N GLY A 137 -1.33 -18.57 22.00
CA GLY A 137 0.05 -18.31 21.57
C GLY A 137 0.23 -18.09 20.08
N LYS A 138 -0.84 -18.08 19.28
CA LYS A 138 -0.76 -18.06 17.81
C LYS A 138 -1.91 -17.27 17.20
N LEU A 139 -1.63 -16.59 16.10
CA LEU A 139 -2.62 -15.96 15.22
C LEU A 139 -2.54 -16.64 13.85
N THR A 140 -3.67 -17.16 13.36
CA THR A 140 -3.75 -17.78 12.03
C THR A 140 -4.48 -16.87 11.07
N VAL A 141 -3.82 -16.57 9.94
CA VAL A 141 -4.30 -15.65 8.92
C VAL A 141 -4.41 -16.38 7.59
N LYS A 142 -5.55 -16.22 6.91
CA LYS A 142 -5.74 -16.61 5.52
C LYS A 142 -5.42 -15.41 4.64
N ILE A 143 -4.57 -15.60 3.65
CA ILE A 143 -4.18 -14.58 2.67
C ILE A 143 -4.64 -15.07 1.30
N THR A 144 -5.34 -14.22 0.56
CA THR A 144 -5.94 -14.56 -0.73
C THR A 144 -5.54 -13.52 -1.77
N ASN A 145 -5.01 -13.97 -2.90
CA ASN A 145 -4.80 -13.11 -4.05
C ASN A 145 -6.11 -12.99 -4.84
N THR A 146 -6.76 -11.84 -4.75
CA THR A 146 -8.02 -11.54 -5.46
C THR A 146 -7.80 -10.95 -6.84
N THR A 147 -6.56 -10.71 -7.24
CA THR A 147 -6.22 -10.14 -8.55
C THR A 147 -6.16 -11.21 -9.63
N SER A 148 -6.21 -10.78 -10.89
CA SER A 148 -6.06 -11.64 -12.07
C SER A 148 -4.60 -11.97 -12.42
N VAL A 149 -3.63 -11.54 -11.61
CA VAL A 149 -2.19 -11.73 -11.85
C VAL A 149 -1.51 -12.37 -10.65
N GLU A 150 -0.30 -12.89 -10.85
CA GLU A 150 0.51 -13.36 -9.73
C GLU A 150 0.85 -12.19 -8.79
N ALA A 151 0.61 -12.38 -7.49
CA ALA A 151 0.97 -11.42 -6.45
C ALA A 151 2.25 -11.85 -5.74
N LYS A 152 3.14 -10.87 -5.48
CA LYS A 152 4.40 -11.05 -4.73
C LYS A 152 4.36 -10.17 -3.49
N VAL A 153 3.94 -10.75 -2.37
CA VAL A 153 3.57 -10.01 -1.17
C VAL A 153 4.63 -10.17 -0.09
N LYS A 154 5.25 -9.07 0.33
CA LYS A 154 6.15 -9.08 1.51
C LYS A 154 5.32 -9.02 2.78
N ILE A 155 5.48 -10.00 3.66
CA ILE A 155 4.80 -10.04 4.95
C ILE A 155 5.81 -9.65 6.03
N PHE A 156 5.50 -8.59 6.77
CA PHE A 156 6.27 -8.22 7.96
C PHE A 156 5.41 -8.48 9.20
N HIS A 157 5.96 -9.20 10.16
CA HIS A 157 5.29 -9.41 11.44
C HIS A 157 6.26 -9.14 12.59
N GLU A 158 5.75 -8.57 13.66
CA GLU A 158 6.49 -8.29 14.89
C GLU A 158 5.51 -8.23 16.07
N THR A 159 5.99 -8.34 17.30
CA THR A 159 5.16 -8.08 18.48
C THR A 159 5.02 -6.58 18.73
N SER A 160 4.07 -6.20 19.59
CA SER A 160 3.97 -4.82 20.06
C SER A 160 5.16 -4.35 20.89
N GLN A 161 5.89 -5.27 21.52
CA GLN A 161 7.13 -4.98 22.22
C GLN A 161 8.28 -4.73 21.23
N GLU A 162 8.40 -5.54 20.17
CA GLU A 162 9.39 -5.34 19.10
C GLU A 162 9.17 -4.00 18.38
N ALA A 163 7.90 -3.62 18.18
CA ALA A 163 7.52 -2.34 17.57
C ALA A 163 8.01 -1.09 18.34
N GLN A 164 8.35 -1.22 19.64
CA GLN A 164 8.94 -0.12 20.42
C GLN A 164 10.37 0.22 19.96
N LYS A 165 11.05 -0.70 19.28
CA LYS A 165 12.37 -0.44 18.69
C LYS A 165 12.17 0.33 17.37
N PRO A 166 12.88 1.45 17.14
CA PRO A 166 12.81 2.17 15.88
C PRO A 166 13.03 1.26 14.67
N LEU A 167 12.21 1.43 13.63
CA LEU A 167 12.37 0.66 12.40
C LEU A 167 13.59 1.20 11.67
N GLY A 168 14.62 0.36 11.51
CA GLY A 168 15.81 0.74 10.75
C GLY A 168 15.52 0.97 9.26
N GLU A 169 16.56 1.35 8.54
CA GLU A 169 16.52 1.40 7.08
C GLU A 169 16.51 -0.03 6.50
N ASN A 170 15.90 -0.20 5.32
CA ASN A 170 15.86 -1.48 4.60
C ASN A 170 15.29 -2.66 5.42
N ALA A 171 14.34 -2.40 6.32
CA ALA A 171 13.76 -3.41 7.22
C ALA A 171 13.15 -4.63 6.50
N LEU A 172 12.89 -4.53 5.20
CA LEU A 172 12.32 -5.59 4.37
C LEU A 172 13.34 -6.31 3.48
N TRP A 173 14.63 -5.95 3.54
CA TRP A 173 15.65 -6.44 2.60
C TRP A 173 15.77 -7.98 2.55
N SER A 174 15.73 -8.63 3.72
CA SER A 174 15.88 -10.08 3.83
C SER A 174 14.58 -10.86 3.66
N ILE A 175 13.44 -10.18 3.45
CA ILE A 175 12.14 -10.82 3.38
C ILE A 175 11.91 -11.40 1.99
N SER A 176 11.83 -12.73 1.91
CA SER A 176 11.38 -13.42 0.70
C SER A 176 9.88 -13.21 0.53
N PRO A 177 9.40 -12.75 -0.64
CA PRO A 177 7.98 -12.51 -0.86
C PRO A 177 7.20 -13.81 -0.90
N LEU A 178 5.98 -13.76 -0.37
CA LEU A 178 4.97 -14.78 -0.59
C LEU A 178 4.45 -14.65 -2.03
N ILE A 179 4.61 -15.71 -2.83
CA ILE A 179 4.07 -15.78 -4.20
C ILE A 179 2.71 -16.49 -4.17
N LEU A 180 1.69 -15.84 -4.72
CA LEU A 180 0.32 -16.34 -4.83
C LEU A 180 -0.17 -16.22 -6.28
N LYS A 181 -0.63 -17.32 -6.86
CA LYS A 181 -1.32 -17.31 -8.16
C LYS A 181 -2.67 -16.58 -8.07
N PRO A 182 -3.26 -16.14 -9.20
CA PRO A 182 -4.61 -15.58 -9.21
C PRO A 182 -5.62 -16.51 -8.50
N GLY A 183 -6.39 -15.97 -7.57
CA GLY A 183 -7.38 -16.72 -6.77
C GLY A 183 -6.79 -17.65 -5.69
N GLU A 184 -5.46 -17.80 -5.60
CA GLU A 184 -4.84 -18.67 -4.60
C GLU A 184 -5.05 -18.11 -3.19
N SER A 185 -5.31 -19.02 -2.24
CA SER A 185 -5.32 -18.71 -0.82
C SER A 185 -4.25 -19.52 -0.08
N ARG A 186 -3.51 -18.88 0.83
CA ARG A 186 -2.56 -19.52 1.74
C ARG A 186 -2.88 -19.20 3.18
N VAL A 187 -2.81 -20.22 4.03
CA VAL A 187 -2.98 -20.07 5.48
C VAL A 187 -1.60 -20.03 6.13
N MET A 188 -1.37 -19.02 6.95
CA MET A 188 -0.12 -18.83 7.69
C MET A 188 -0.41 -18.64 9.17
N THR A 189 0.52 -19.07 10.02
CA THR A 189 0.39 -18.95 11.47
C THR A 189 1.57 -18.21 12.05
N PHE A 190 1.29 -17.19 12.85
CA PHE A 190 2.26 -16.30 13.48
C PHE A 190 2.23 -16.52 14.99
N LYS A 191 3.40 -16.63 15.61
CA LYS A 191 3.49 -16.76 17.07
C LYS A 191 3.21 -15.42 17.73
N LYS A 192 2.42 -15.44 18.80
CA LYS A 192 2.32 -14.33 19.75
C LYS A 192 3.49 -14.51 20.71
N SER A 193 4.66 -14.00 20.37
CA SER A 193 5.75 -13.99 21.35
C SER A 193 5.35 -13.05 22.48
N THR A 194 5.36 -13.55 23.72
CA THR A 194 5.13 -12.78 24.96
C THR A 194 6.32 -11.91 25.30
#